data_AF-A0A2K2VV47-F1
#
_entry.id   AF-A0A2K2VV47-F1
#
_cell.length_a   1.000
_cell.length_b   1.000
_cell.length_c   1.000
_cell.angle_alpha   90.00
_cell.angle_beta   90.00
_cell.angle_gamma   90.00
#
_symmetry.space_group_name_H-M   'P 1'
#
loop_
_entity.id
_entity.type
_entity.pdbx_description
1 polymer ?
#
loop_
_entity_poly.entity_id
_entity_poly.type
_entity_poly.pdbx_seq_one_letter_code
_entity_poly.pdbx_strand_id
1 'polypeptide(L)'
;MSDPSSTYTLTSQELATAKSTLEALQERVIIKVNLTRNSLSAQFRTFIDELASVSEQLQPVYLTYGEDGPPTIEIQTNLRYMALPNGREMAPFLQSLLARSTGEVSLAPRSLSALETFITPTKFEVMMSPACPHCPTVVGLVNQLALASTYLEATIIDVTLFADYGQKYGIQSVPTVVIDGQDQLVGTISEDLLVDRLANSDPSSFHPDSFKKIIKEGDAERLAGMMVADGDLYSGSLELLADPDWSVRMGMMVVLEGVAERSPDLVQCAYPYILDLLEHEDDNQRGDTAYLLGLIGDASVMDRLEVLLNDTNPQVVEVALEAVQQIKEREALVKSD
;
A
#
# COMPACT_ATOMS: atom_id res chain seq x y z
N MET A 1 27.44 24.43 7.60
CA MET A 1 27.89 23.03 7.43
C MET A 1 27.95 22.43 8.81
N SER A 2 26.90 21.70 9.18
CA SER A 2 26.79 21.03 10.48
C SER A 2 27.71 19.80 10.45
N ASP A 3 28.44 19.57 11.53
CA ASP A 3 29.37 18.45 11.69
C ASP A 3 28.58 17.12 11.67
N PRO A 4 28.83 16.20 10.71
CA PRO A 4 28.15 14.89 10.67
C PRO A 4 28.51 13.98 11.85
N SER A 5 29.43 14.41 12.73
CA SER A 5 29.83 13.68 13.95
C SER A 5 29.09 14.08 15.23
N SER A 6 28.20 15.08 15.22
CA SER A 6 27.39 15.37 16.42
C SER A 6 26.26 14.37 16.55
N THR A 7 26.45 13.30 17.32
CA THR A 7 25.37 12.41 17.74
C THR A 7 24.31 13.25 18.45
N TYR A 8 23.11 13.34 17.88
CA TYR A 8 22.00 13.98 18.57
C TYR A 8 21.59 13.11 19.77
N THR A 9 21.67 13.69 20.96
CA THR A 9 21.20 13.08 22.21
C THR A 9 19.94 13.81 22.67
N LEU A 10 18.94 13.05 23.12
CA LEU A 10 17.71 13.62 23.65
C LEU A 10 18.00 14.49 24.87
N THR A 11 17.46 15.70 24.86
CA THR A 11 17.53 16.61 26.01
C THR A 11 16.67 16.08 27.15
N SER A 12 16.96 16.51 28.39
CA SER A 12 16.14 16.14 29.56
C SER A 12 14.67 16.55 29.41
N GLN A 13 14.40 17.64 28.68
CA GLN A 13 13.03 18.08 28.39
C GLN A 13 12.33 17.14 27.42
N GLU A 14 13.01 16.70 26.36
CA GLU A 14 12.45 15.72 25.42
C GLU A 14 12.20 14.38 26.09
N LEU A 15 13.13 13.90 26.92
CA LEU A 15 12.96 12.67 27.69
C LEU A 15 11.77 12.75 28.64
N ALA A 16 11.56 13.89 29.30
CA ALA A 16 10.40 14.10 30.16
C ALA A 16 9.08 14.11 29.38
N THR A 17 9.04 14.78 28.22
CA THR A 17 7.86 14.78 27.34
C THR A 17 7.58 13.38 26.80
N ALA A 18 8.61 12.68 26.30
CA ALA A 18 8.51 11.30 25.84
C ALA A 18 7.98 10.39 26.94
N LYS A 19 8.55 10.45 28.14
CA LYS A 19 8.09 9.65 29.29
C LYS A 19 6.59 9.85 29.54
N SER A 20 6.15 11.10 29.62
CA SER A 20 4.74 11.42 29.86
C SER A 20 3.81 10.86 28.79
N THR A 21 4.20 10.90 27.52
CA THR A 21 3.37 10.35 26.42
C THR A 21 3.43 8.82 26.38
N LEU A 22 4.61 8.23 26.57
CA LEU A 22 4.81 6.78 26.51
C LEU A 22 4.16 6.06 27.71
N GLU A 23 4.04 6.70 28.87
CA GLU A 23 3.28 6.18 30.01
C GLU A 23 1.75 6.22 29.78
N ALA A 24 1.29 7.04 28.82
CA ALA A 24 -0.13 7.16 28.47
C ALA A 24 -0.58 6.15 27.38
N LEU A 25 0.34 5.33 26.86
CA LEU A 25 0.01 4.26 25.91
C LEU A 25 -0.90 3.22 26.58
N GLN A 26 -1.96 2.82 25.88
CA GLN A 26 -2.93 1.82 26.35
C GLN A 26 -2.44 0.39 26.10
N GLU A 27 -1.54 0.20 25.14
CA GLU A 27 -0.90 -1.07 24.83
C GLU A 27 0.58 -0.85 24.53
N ARG A 28 1.33 -1.95 24.54
CA ARG A 28 2.74 -1.92 24.21
C ARG A 28 2.92 -1.69 22.71
N VAL A 29 3.64 -0.63 22.35
CA VAL A 29 3.94 -0.29 20.95
C VAL A 29 5.27 -0.91 20.55
N ILE A 30 5.22 -1.77 19.54
CA ILE A 30 6.42 -2.36 18.91
C ILE A 30 6.79 -1.53 17.70
N ILE A 31 7.96 -0.88 17.73
CA ILE A 31 8.53 -0.20 16.57
C ILE A 31 9.63 -1.06 15.97
N LYS A 32 9.70 -1.15 14.63
CA LYS A 32 10.84 -1.81 13.98
C LYS A 32 11.88 -0.77 13.63
N VAL A 33 13.14 -1.05 13.93
CA VAL A 33 14.26 -0.18 13.57
C VAL A 33 15.15 -0.94 12.61
N ASN A 34 15.12 -0.56 11.35
CA ASN A 34 15.98 -1.15 10.33
C ASN A 34 17.33 -0.43 10.36
N LEU A 35 18.38 -1.14 10.76
CA LEU A 35 19.75 -0.63 10.78
C LEU A 35 20.51 -1.19 9.58
N THR A 36 21.04 -0.30 8.76
CA THR A 36 21.78 -0.62 7.54
C THR A 36 23.28 -0.36 7.73
N ARG A 37 24.08 -0.58 6.68
CA ARG A 37 25.52 -0.21 6.65
C ARG A 37 25.78 1.30 6.65
N ASN A 38 24.73 2.13 6.59
CA ASN A 38 24.85 3.57 6.65
C ASN A 38 25.42 4.02 8.02
N SER A 39 26.31 5.01 8.00
CA SER A 39 26.93 5.55 9.22
C SER A 39 25.92 6.16 10.20
N LEU A 40 24.74 6.57 9.73
CA LEU A 40 23.66 7.12 10.56
C LEU A 40 22.94 6.06 11.39
N SER A 41 23.10 4.76 11.10
CA SER A 41 22.47 3.67 11.87
C SER A 41 22.80 3.74 13.37
N ALA A 42 24.01 4.16 13.72
CA ALA A 42 24.40 4.35 15.11
C ALA A 42 23.56 5.44 15.81
N GLN A 43 23.26 6.54 15.11
CA GLN A 43 22.45 7.63 15.67
C GLN A 43 20.98 7.22 15.83
N PHE A 44 20.42 6.50 14.86
CA PHE A 44 19.06 5.94 14.95
C PHE A 44 18.93 4.99 16.15
N ARG A 45 19.92 4.12 16.35
CA ARG A 45 19.95 3.22 17.50
C ARG A 45 20.03 3.99 18.83
N THR A 46 20.93 4.97 18.93
CA THR A 46 21.04 5.79 20.15
C THR A 46 19.75 6.53 20.46
N PHE A 47 19.14 7.18 19.47
CA PHE A 47 17.87 7.88 19.64
C PHE A 47 16.76 6.96 20.18
N ILE A 48 16.59 5.77 19.60
CA ILE A 48 15.55 4.83 20.02
C ILE A 48 15.87 4.18 21.36
N ASP A 49 17.12 3.85 21.66
CA ASP A 49 17.52 3.32 22.96
C ASP A 49 17.24 4.34 24.08
N GLU A 50 17.57 5.62 23.86
CA GLU A 50 17.26 6.70 24.82
C GLU A 50 15.75 6.85 25.00
N LEU A 51 14.97 6.82 23.93
CA LEU A 51 13.52 6.94 23.99
C LEU A 51 12.86 5.73 24.69
N ALA A 52 13.32 4.51 24.42
CA ALA A 52 12.81 3.31 25.06
C ALA A 52 13.23 3.22 26.55
N SER A 53 14.32 3.89 26.95
CA SER A 53 14.79 3.87 28.33
C SER A 53 13.83 4.52 29.33
N VAL A 54 12.92 5.39 28.86
CA VAL A 54 12.00 6.12 29.75
C VAL A 54 10.65 5.44 29.96
N SER A 55 10.30 4.39 29.19
CA SER A 55 9.06 3.63 29.36
C SER A 55 9.13 2.24 28.74
N GLU A 56 8.71 1.21 29.49
CA GLU A 56 8.60 -0.18 29.00
C GLU A 56 7.48 -0.40 27.97
N GLN A 57 6.62 0.61 27.75
CA GLN A 57 5.56 0.55 26.74
C GLN A 57 6.09 0.68 25.31
N LEU A 58 7.30 1.21 25.13
CA LEU A 58 7.94 1.28 23.82
C LEU A 58 8.96 0.14 23.68
N GLN A 59 8.69 -0.80 22.78
CA GLN A 59 9.57 -1.94 22.55
C GLN A 59 10.19 -1.87 21.15
N PRO A 60 11.48 -1.51 21.03
CA PRO A 60 12.16 -1.55 19.74
C PRO A 60 12.54 -2.97 19.34
N VAL A 61 12.28 -3.31 18.08
CA VAL A 61 12.77 -4.51 17.41
C VAL A 61 13.77 -4.09 16.34
N TYR A 62 15.05 -4.42 16.57
CA TYR A 62 16.12 -4.10 15.64
C TYR A 62 16.23 -5.17 14.54
N LEU A 63 16.12 -4.76 13.29
CA LEU A 63 16.40 -5.59 12.12
C LEU A 63 17.85 -5.29 11.69
N THR A 64 18.67 -6.35 11.61
CA THR A 64 20.13 -6.27 11.37
C THR A 64 20.51 -6.07 9.89
N TYR A 65 21.72 -5.53 9.69
CA TYR A 65 22.51 -5.22 8.48
C TYR A 65 22.34 -6.09 7.21
N GLY A 66 21.12 -6.23 6.71
CA GLY A 66 20.85 -6.68 5.35
C GLY A 66 20.57 -5.46 4.49
N GLU A 67 21.39 -5.26 3.45
CA GLU A 67 21.28 -4.24 2.40
C GLU A 67 21.92 -2.86 2.67
N ASP A 68 22.37 -2.25 1.56
CA ASP A 68 22.80 -0.86 1.49
C ASP A 68 21.55 0.04 1.41
N GLY A 69 21.50 1.16 2.14
CA GLY A 69 20.33 2.04 2.17
C GLY A 69 20.23 2.90 3.43
N PRO A 70 19.20 3.75 3.56
CA PRO A 70 18.98 4.56 4.76
C PRO A 70 18.47 3.71 5.94
N PRO A 71 18.88 3.99 7.18
CA PRO A 71 18.22 3.41 8.36
C PRO A 71 16.81 3.96 8.50
N THR A 72 15.89 3.17 9.04
CA THR A 72 14.49 3.57 9.20
C THR A 72 13.90 3.20 10.56
N ILE A 73 13.00 4.04 11.06
CA ILE A 73 12.11 3.72 12.18
C ILE A 73 10.71 3.48 11.62
N GLU A 74 10.16 2.29 11.81
CA GLU A 74 8.83 1.89 11.36
C GLU A 74 7.86 1.95 12.55
N ILE A 75 6.93 2.91 12.52
CA ILE A 75 5.82 3.00 13.47
C ILE A 75 4.71 2.04 13.07
N GLN A 76 4.51 1.77 11.78
CA GLN A 76 3.58 0.77 11.25
C GLN A 76 4.11 0.34 9.89
N THR A 77 3.67 -0.80 9.35
CA THR A 77 4.19 -1.33 8.07
C THR A 77 4.18 -0.30 6.93
N ASN A 78 3.18 0.57 6.89
CA ASN A 78 3.01 1.66 5.94
C ASN A 78 3.41 3.06 6.46
N LEU A 79 4.00 3.18 7.67
CA LEU A 79 4.46 4.45 8.24
C LEU A 79 5.89 4.35 8.76
N ARG A 80 6.82 5.00 8.07
CA ARG A 80 8.26 4.95 8.37
C ARG A 80 8.93 6.31 8.37
N TYR A 81 10.03 6.39 9.10
CA TYR A 81 10.87 7.57 9.25
C TYR A 81 12.28 7.26 8.78
N MET A 82 12.70 8.00 7.77
CA MET A 82 14.08 8.29 7.40
C MET A 82 14.46 9.64 7.99
N ALA A 83 14.26 9.79 9.30
CA ALA A 83 14.52 11.00 10.06
C ALA A 83 14.74 10.64 11.53
N LEU A 84 15.43 11.52 12.26
CA LEU A 84 15.47 11.49 13.72
C LEU A 84 14.43 12.48 14.22
N PRO A 85 13.26 12.04 14.74
CA PRO A 85 12.15 12.92 15.10
C PRO A 85 12.44 13.62 16.44
N ASN A 86 13.33 14.60 16.39
CA ASN A 86 13.78 15.37 17.53
C ASN A 86 13.27 16.82 17.51
N GLY A 87 13.49 17.55 18.60
CA GLY A 87 13.07 18.94 18.72
C GLY A 87 11.56 19.08 18.49
N ARG A 88 11.18 19.83 17.46
CA ARG A 88 9.76 20.07 17.14
C ARG A 88 9.06 18.86 16.52
N GLU A 89 9.83 17.93 15.96
CA GLU A 89 9.32 16.73 15.28
C GLU A 89 9.09 15.57 16.25
N MET A 90 9.57 15.72 17.50
CA MET A 90 9.25 14.79 18.59
C MET A 90 7.74 14.72 18.86
N ALA A 91 7.04 15.85 18.81
CA ALA A 91 5.61 15.91 19.09
C ALA A 91 4.76 15.06 18.12
N PRO A 92 4.80 15.25 16.79
CA PRO A 92 4.02 14.42 15.86
C PRO A 92 4.44 12.95 15.89
N PHE A 93 5.72 12.65 16.17
CA PHE A 93 6.19 11.27 16.31
C PHE A 93 5.58 10.58 17.54
N LEU A 94 5.68 11.18 18.73
CA LEU A 94 5.08 10.64 19.95
C LEU A 94 3.56 10.52 19.85
N GLN A 95 2.91 11.48 19.20
CA GLN A 95 1.46 11.44 18.96
C GLN A 95 1.08 10.27 18.03
N SER A 96 1.95 9.88 17.10
CA SER A 96 1.74 8.72 16.24
C SER A 96 1.88 7.40 17.01
N LEU A 97 2.79 7.33 17.99
CA LEU A 97 2.87 6.17 18.89
C LEU A 97 1.62 6.05 19.77
N LEU A 98 1.12 7.17 20.28
CA LEU A 98 -0.12 7.21 21.06
C LEU A 98 -1.32 6.78 20.21
N ALA A 99 -1.50 7.37 19.03
CA ALA A 99 -2.59 7.02 18.12
C ALA A 99 -2.52 5.54 17.69
N ARG A 100 -1.32 5.02 17.43
CA ARG A 100 -1.13 3.57 17.18
C ARG A 100 -1.59 2.74 18.38
N SER A 101 -1.25 3.15 19.60
CA SER A 101 -1.62 2.41 20.80
C SER A 101 -3.12 2.48 21.13
N THR A 102 -3.81 3.56 20.79
CA THR A 102 -5.24 3.71 21.09
C THR A 102 -6.13 3.22 19.95
N GLY A 103 -5.58 3.12 18.73
CA GLY A 103 -6.37 2.96 17.51
C GLY A 103 -7.18 4.22 17.13
N GLU A 104 -6.94 5.35 17.80
CA GLU A 104 -7.67 6.59 17.57
C GLU A 104 -6.80 7.59 16.81
N VAL A 105 -7.30 8.00 15.64
CA VAL A 105 -6.71 9.06 14.83
C VAL A 105 -7.50 10.36 14.96
N SER A 106 -6.82 11.50 14.86
CA SER A 106 -7.41 12.84 14.92
C SER A 106 -7.62 13.39 13.51
N LEU A 107 -8.58 12.80 12.78
CA LEU A 107 -9.01 13.23 11.45
C LEU A 107 -10.49 13.65 11.48
N ALA A 108 -10.89 14.53 10.57
CA ALA A 108 -12.28 14.90 10.40
C ALA A 108 -13.13 13.70 9.95
N PRO A 109 -14.42 13.61 10.34
CA PRO A 109 -15.30 12.52 9.90
C PRO A 109 -15.38 12.36 8.38
N ARG A 110 -15.34 13.48 7.64
CA ARG A 110 -15.27 13.47 6.17
C ARG A 110 -14.06 12.69 5.65
N SER A 111 -12.89 12.96 6.23
CA SER A 111 -11.64 12.32 5.86
C SER A 111 -11.64 10.83 6.19
N LEU A 112 -12.17 10.46 7.34
CA LEU A 112 -12.35 9.05 7.71
C LEU A 112 -13.26 8.32 6.71
N SER A 113 -14.42 8.89 6.38
CA SER A 113 -15.31 8.30 5.38
C SER A 113 -14.68 8.20 3.99
N ALA A 114 -13.87 9.18 3.59
CA ALA A 114 -13.12 9.11 2.32
C ALA A 114 -12.08 7.97 2.36
N LEU A 115 -11.37 7.83 3.47
CA LEU A 115 -10.35 6.77 3.65
C LEU A 115 -10.94 5.37 3.72
N GLU A 116 -12.18 5.19 4.21
CA GLU A 116 -12.89 3.89 4.20
C GLU A 116 -13.16 3.41 2.77
N THR A 117 -13.40 4.33 1.84
CA THR A 117 -13.62 4.02 0.42
C THR A 117 -12.33 3.97 -0.39
N PHE A 118 -11.27 4.55 0.14
CA PHE A 118 -9.98 4.67 -0.53
C PHE A 118 -9.19 3.37 -0.39
N ILE A 119 -9.19 2.59 -1.47
CA ILE A 119 -8.41 1.35 -1.58
C ILE A 119 -7.27 1.47 -2.59
N THR A 120 -6.87 2.69 -2.94
CA THR A 120 -5.78 2.92 -3.88
C THR A 120 -4.46 2.98 -3.12
N PRO A 121 -3.48 2.10 -3.37
CA PRO A 121 -2.16 2.26 -2.80
C PRO A 121 -1.51 3.56 -3.27
N THR A 122 -1.17 4.43 -2.32
CA THR A 122 -0.52 5.72 -2.61
C THR A 122 0.67 5.92 -1.70
N LYS A 123 1.79 6.33 -2.28
CA LYS A 123 3.03 6.58 -1.56
C LYS A 123 3.23 8.08 -1.32
N PHE A 124 3.34 8.46 -0.06
CA PHE A 124 3.71 9.79 0.39
C PHE A 124 5.17 9.80 0.86
N GLU A 125 6.01 10.62 0.23
CA GLU A 125 7.36 10.93 0.69
C GLU A 125 7.40 12.38 1.19
N VAL A 126 7.41 12.54 2.51
CA VAL A 126 7.34 13.85 3.18
C VAL A 126 8.75 14.36 3.45
N MET A 127 9.17 15.35 2.68
CA MET A 127 10.45 16.02 2.82
C MET A 127 10.36 17.05 3.94
N MET A 128 11.19 16.89 4.97
CA MET A 128 11.23 17.74 6.15
C MET A 128 12.66 18.08 6.56
N SER A 129 12.82 19.01 7.51
CA SER A 129 14.10 19.24 8.19
C SER A 129 13.86 19.67 9.64
N PRO A 130 14.78 19.39 10.58
CA PRO A 130 14.57 19.72 12.00
C PRO A 130 14.39 21.22 12.29
N ALA A 131 14.96 22.10 11.46
CA ALA A 131 14.87 23.54 11.63
C ALA A 131 13.54 24.15 11.11
N CYS A 132 12.73 23.37 10.40
CA CYS A 132 11.52 23.81 9.74
C CYS A 132 10.37 24.01 10.74
N PRO A 133 9.81 25.22 10.88
CA PRO A 133 8.75 25.47 11.86
C PRO A 133 7.38 24.91 11.45
N HIS A 134 7.17 24.61 10.16
CA HIS A 134 5.89 24.16 9.60
C HIS A 134 5.84 22.65 9.33
N CYS A 135 6.98 21.98 9.34
CA CYS A 135 7.08 20.55 9.06
C CYS A 135 6.32 19.67 10.07
N PRO A 136 6.31 19.97 11.39
CA PRO A 136 5.60 19.12 12.35
C PRO A 136 4.09 19.01 12.07
N THR A 137 3.48 20.05 11.52
CA THR A 137 2.05 20.05 11.17
C THR A 137 1.77 19.09 10.00
N VAL A 138 2.59 19.14 8.96
CA VAL A 138 2.42 18.27 7.77
C VAL A 138 2.78 16.82 8.11
N VAL A 139 3.88 16.61 8.85
CA VAL A 139 4.30 15.28 9.33
C VAL A 139 3.20 14.67 10.18
N GLY A 140 2.67 15.42 11.17
CA GLY A 140 1.58 14.95 12.02
C GLY A 140 0.34 14.54 11.22
N LEU A 141 -0.09 15.36 10.27
CA LEU A 141 -1.23 15.06 9.40
C LEU A 141 -1.01 13.79 8.57
N VAL A 142 0.13 13.66 7.89
CA VAL A 142 0.45 12.47 7.08
C VAL A 142 0.52 11.21 7.94
N ASN A 143 1.06 11.31 9.16
CA ASN A 143 1.07 10.17 10.08
C ASN A 143 -0.35 9.71 10.44
N GLN A 144 -1.27 10.65 10.71
CA GLN A 144 -2.66 10.31 11.04
C GLN A 144 -3.34 9.62 9.85
N LEU A 145 -3.11 10.10 8.63
CA LEU A 145 -3.63 9.46 7.42
C LEU A 145 -3.06 8.05 7.23
N ALA A 146 -1.75 7.85 7.44
CA ALA A 146 -1.10 6.54 7.33
C ALA A 146 -1.56 5.55 8.42
N LEU A 147 -1.82 6.04 9.64
CA LEU A 147 -2.38 5.21 10.70
C LEU A 147 -3.84 4.82 10.42
N ALA A 148 -4.58 5.67 9.72
CA ALA A 148 -5.98 5.45 9.37
C ALA A 148 -6.19 4.51 8.17
N SER A 149 -5.24 4.43 7.23
CA SER A 149 -5.35 3.60 6.03
C SER A 149 -4.03 2.94 5.65
N THR A 150 -4.03 1.60 5.54
CA THR A 150 -2.89 0.77 5.12
C THR A 150 -2.50 1.00 3.66
N TYR A 151 -3.43 1.50 2.84
CA TYR A 151 -3.19 1.89 1.46
C TYR A 151 -2.26 3.09 1.33
N LEU A 152 -2.23 3.98 2.34
CA LEU A 152 -1.32 5.12 2.35
C LEU A 152 0.05 4.73 2.92
N GLU A 153 1.07 4.69 2.07
CA GLU A 153 2.46 4.46 2.50
C GLU A 153 3.21 5.76 2.71
N ALA A 154 3.43 6.14 3.97
CA ALA A 154 4.12 7.35 4.35
C ALA A 154 5.58 7.08 4.74
N THR A 155 6.50 7.82 4.12
CA THR A 155 7.91 7.92 4.50
C THR A 155 8.24 9.37 4.84
N ILE A 156 8.58 9.63 6.10
CA ILE A 156 9.06 10.96 6.54
C ILE A 156 10.57 11.01 6.33
N ILE A 157 11.07 11.99 5.59
CA ILE A 157 12.46 12.07 5.12
C ILE A 157 13.10 13.38 5.55
N ASP A 158 14.13 13.30 6.38
CA ASP A 158 14.98 14.44 6.69
C ASP A 158 15.98 14.68 5.55
N VAL A 159 15.73 15.71 4.75
CA VAL A 159 16.58 16.04 3.59
C VAL A 159 17.96 16.57 4.00
N THR A 160 18.18 16.88 5.27
CA THR A 160 19.50 17.25 5.80
C THR A 160 20.36 16.02 6.10
N LEU A 161 19.73 14.86 6.35
CA LEU A 161 20.40 13.56 6.52
C LEU A 161 20.48 12.78 5.20
N PHE A 162 19.45 12.88 4.35
CA PHE A 162 19.32 12.13 3.11
C PHE A 162 19.14 13.07 1.90
N ALA A 163 20.15 13.90 1.65
CA ALA A 163 20.11 14.95 0.63
C ALA A 163 19.75 14.46 -0.78
N ASP A 164 20.15 13.23 -1.13
CA ASP A 164 19.87 12.63 -2.45
C ASP A 164 18.37 12.52 -2.73
N TYR A 165 17.53 12.33 -1.70
CA TYR A 165 16.07 12.26 -1.86
C TYR A 165 15.49 13.64 -2.19
N GLY A 166 16.00 14.71 -1.56
CA GLY A 166 15.64 16.07 -1.92
C GLY A 166 16.09 16.44 -3.33
N GLN A 167 17.30 16.01 -3.72
CA GLN A 167 17.84 16.25 -5.06
C GLN A 167 17.07 15.50 -6.15
N LYS A 168 16.73 14.24 -5.91
CA LYS A 168 15.96 13.38 -6.84
C LYS A 168 14.70 14.08 -7.36
N TYR A 169 13.98 14.75 -6.47
CA TYR A 169 12.72 15.43 -6.79
C TYR A 169 12.86 16.95 -6.99
N GLY A 170 14.09 17.49 -6.96
CA GLY A 170 14.33 18.92 -7.14
C GLY A 170 13.72 19.80 -6.03
N ILE A 171 13.67 19.30 -4.80
CA ILE A 171 13.02 19.95 -3.66
C ILE A 171 13.71 21.26 -3.31
N GLN A 172 12.99 22.37 -3.40
CA GLN A 172 13.50 23.72 -3.10
C GLN A 172 13.19 24.18 -1.68
N SER A 173 12.15 23.62 -1.06
CA SER A 173 11.70 24.01 0.27
C SER A 173 11.03 22.85 1.00
N VAL A 174 10.95 22.95 2.31
CA VAL A 174 10.24 22.00 3.18
C VAL A 174 9.20 22.74 4.05
N PRO A 175 8.09 22.09 4.45
CA PRO A 175 7.73 20.71 4.10
C PRO A 175 7.28 20.59 2.65
N THR A 176 7.59 19.47 2.01
CA THR A 176 7.05 19.09 0.69
C THR A 176 6.59 17.64 0.75
N VAL A 177 5.36 17.36 0.34
CA VAL A 177 4.84 15.99 0.20
C VAL A 177 4.94 15.62 -1.28
N VAL A 178 5.74 14.60 -1.58
CA VAL A 178 5.79 13.99 -2.91
C VAL A 178 4.82 12.81 -2.92
N ILE A 179 3.94 12.76 -3.93
CA ILE A 179 2.90 11.73 -4.06
C ILE A 179 3.23 10.89 -5.31
N ASP A 180 3.37 9.58 -5.10
CA ASP A 180 3.70 8.58 -6.14
C ASP A 180 4.92 8.95 -7.02
N GLY A 181 5.84 9.74 -6.44
CA GLY A 181 7.05 10.21 -7.11
C GLY A 181 6.82 11.27 -8.21
N GLN A 182 5.58 11.72 -8.42
CA GLN A 182 5.21 12.63 -9.51
C GLN A 182 4.73 13.99 -8.99
N ASP A 183 3.72 14.01 -8.13
CA ASP A 183 3.14 15.28 -7.65
C ASP A 183 3.89 15.82 -6.44
N GLN A 184 3.88 17.15 -6.30
CA GLN A 184 4.46 17.82 -5.15
C GLN A 184 3.49 18.83 -4.56
N LEU A 185 3.23 18.71 -3.26
CA LEU A 185 2.52 19.70 -2.47
C LEU A 185 3.52 20.39 -1.55
N VAL A 186 3.64 21.71 -1.65
CA VAL A 186 4.69 22.48 -0.96
C VAL A 186 4.08 23.40 0.09
N GLY A 187 4.68 23.44 1.29
CA GLY A 187 4.37 24.41 2.33
C GLY A 187 3.20 24.00 3.21
N THR A 188 2.27 24.93 3.46
CA THR A 188 1.11 24.66 4.33
C THR A 188 0.09 23.81 3.59
N ILE A 189 -0.05 22.56 4.02
CA ILE A 189 -0.93 21.56 3.43
C ILE A 189 -2.07 21.29 4.42
N SER A 190 -3.31 21.39 3.95
CA SER A 190 -4.51 21.06 4.74
C SER A 190 -4.89 19.59 4.62
N GLU A 191 -5.66 19.11 5.59
CA GLU A 191 -6.24 17.76 5.58
C GLU A 191 -7.13 17.54 4.35
N ASP A 192 -8.06 18.46 4.09
CA ASP A 192 -8.94 18.38 2.91
C ASP A 192 -8.15 18.30 1.60
N LEU A 193 -7.04 19.04 1.46
CA LEU A 193 -6.23 19.01 0.25
C LEU A 193 -5.58 17.63 0.03
N LEU A 194 -5.06 16.99 1.08
CA LEU A 194 -4.48 15.65 0.96
C LEU A 194 -5.57 14.61 0.66
N VAL A 195 -6.70 14.67 1.36
CA VAL A 195 -7.81 13.74 1.14
C VAL A 195 -8.39 13.90 -0.26
N ASP A 196 -8.60 15.12 -0.73
CA ASP A 196 -9.07 15.38 -2.09
C ASP A 196 -8.02 14.91 -3.12
N ARG A 197 -6.71 15.00 -2.83
CA ARG A 197 -5.69 14.46 -3.74
C ARG A 197 -5.76 12.93 -3.81
N LEU A 198 -5.93 12.25 -2.69
CA LEU A 198 -6.10 10.80 -2.63
C LEU A 198 -7.34 10.34 -3.43
N ALA A 199 -8.47 11.03 -3.26
CA ALA A 199 -9.72 10.70 -3.93
C ALA A 199 -9.71 10.91 -5.46
N ASN A 200 -8.80 11.74 -5.98
CA ASN A 200 -8.68 12.05 -7.41
C ASN A 200 -7.54 11.28 -8.10
N SER A 201 -7.04 10.21 -7.49
CA SER A 201 -6.03 9.35 -8.10
C SER A 201 -6.65 8.56 -9.27
N ASP A 202 -5.92 8.40 -10.37
CA ASP A 202 -6.38 7.68 -11.57
C ASP A 202 -5.86 6.22 -11.54
N PRO A 203 -6.72 5.22 -11.24
CA PRO A 203 -6.26 3.84 -11.13
C PRO A 203 -5.75 3.23 -12.42
N SER A 204 -6.15 3.75 -13.58
CA SER A 204 -5.66 3.27 -14.88
C SER A 204 -4.14 3.43 -15.04
N SER A 205 -3.53 4.35 -14.27
CA SER A 205 -2.10 4.64 -14.29
C SER A 205 -1.26 3.81 -13.30
N PHE A 206 -1.89 2.96 -12.49
CA PHE A 206 -1.18 2.23 -11.44
C PHE A 206 -0.33 1.08 -11.98
N HIS A 207 0.77 0.82 -11.27
CA HIS A 207 1.59 -0.37 -11.47
C HIS A 207 0.85 -1.63 -10.98
N PRO A 208 1.05 -2.82 -11.60
CA PRO A 208 0.45 -4.08 -11.15
C PRO A 208 0.59 -4.36 -9.64
N ASP A 209 1.72 -3.97 -9.03
CA ASP A 209 1.96 -4.13 -7.60
C ASP A 209 0.94 -3.42 -6.71
N SER A 210 0.35 -2.31 -7.18
CA SER A 210 -0.71 -1.63 -6.45
C SER A 210 -1.96 -2.52 -6.38
N PHE A 211 -2.40 -3.06 -7.51
CA PHE A 211 -3.54 -3.99 -7.53
C PHE A 211 -3.27 -5.26 -6.71
N LYS A 212 -2.02 -5.75 -6.74
CA LYS A 212 -1.59 -6.89 -5.93
C LYS A 212 -1.75 -6.61 -4.43
N LYS A 213 -1.43 -5.40 -3.98
CA LYS A 213 -1.65 -4.98 -2.59
C LYS A 213 -3.14 -4.98 -2.24
N ILE A 214 -4.00 -4.42 -3.09
CA ILE A 214 -5.46 -4.40 -2.89
C ILE A 214 -6.01 -5.82 -2.70
N ILE A 215 -5.61 -6.73 -3.59
CA ILE A 215 -6.02 -8.14 -3.50
C ILE A 215 -5.53 -8.78 -2.19
N LYS A 216 -4.28 -8.53 -1.79
CA LYS A 216 -3.71 -9.09 -0.56
C LYS A 216 -4.32 -8.52 0.72
N GLU A 217 -4.86 -7.32 0.67
CA GLU A 217 -5.63 -6.72 1.78
C GLU A 217 -7.09 -7.21 1.82
N GLY A 218 -7.52 -8.02 0.84
CA GLY A 218 -8.85 -8.64 0.81
C GLY A 218 -9.93 -7.79 0.13
N ASP A 219 -9.53 -6.75 -0.61
CA ASP A 219 -10.44 -5.76 -1.20
C ASP A 219 -10.78 -6.02 -2.67
N ALA A 220 -10.71 -7.28 -3.10
CA ALA A 220 -11.07 -7.71 -4.46
C ALA A 220 -12.47 -7.23 -4.89
N GLU A 221 -13.47 -7.34 -4.01
CA GLU A 221 -14.84 -6.92 -4.32
C GLU A 221 -15.00 -5.40 -4.45
N ARG A 222 -14.24 -4.63 -3.65
CA ARG A 222 -14.20 -3.17 -3.79
C ARG A 222 -13.51 -2.76 -5.08
N LEU A 223 -12.41 -3.43 -5.45
CA LEU A 223 -11.70 -3.19 -6.70
C LEU A 223 -12.62 -3.46 -7.91
N ALA A 224 -13.37 -4.55 -7.90
CA ALA A 224 -14.36 -4.84 -8.92
C ALA A 224 -15.46 -3.77 -8.99
N GLY A 225 -15.96 -3.30 -7.85
CA GLY A 225 -16.90 -2.19 -7.77
C GLY A 225 -16.34 -0.88 -8.37
N MET A 226 -15.07 -0.58 -8.13
CA MET A 226 -14.38 0.57 -8.74
C MET A 226 -14.29 0.42 -10.26
N MET A 227 -13.84 -0.74 -10.76
CA MET A 227 -13.74 -0.99 -12.21
C MET A 227 -15.09 -0.81 -12.91
N VAL A 228 -16.17 -1.29 -12.30
CA VAL A 228 -17.54 -1.12 -12.81
C VAL A 228 -17.97 0.35 -12.79
N ALA A 229 -17.66 1.08 -11.72
CA ALA A 229 -18.00 2.50 -11.59
C ALA A 229 -17.26 3.36 -12.62
N ASP A 230 -15.98 3.07 -12.86
CA ASP A 230 -15.13 3.81 -13.78
C ASP A 230 -15.31 3.36 -15.24
N GLY A 231 -15.85 2.16 -15.45
CA GLY A 231 -15.98 1.56 -16.79
C GLY A 231 -14.62 1.17 -17.38
N ASP A 232 -13.64 0.88 -16.53
CA ASP A 232 -12.27 0.54 -16.91
C ASP A 232 -11.77 -0.63 -16.04
N LEU A 233 -11.13 -1.62 -16.65
CA LEU A 233 -10.51 -2.75 -15.94
C LEU A 233 -9.11 -2.42 -15.43
N TYR A 234 -8.57 -1.24 -15.75
CA TYR A 234 -7.20 -0.81 -15.48
C TYR A 234 -6.20 -1.83 -16.03
N SER A 235 -5.70 -1.62 -17.25
CA SER A 235 -4.95 -2.65 -18.00
C SER A 235 -3.82 -3.32 -17.21
N GLY A 236 -3.14 -2.60 -16.31
CA GLY A 236 -2.08 -3.17 -15.45
C GLY A 236 -2.58 -4.21 -14.43
N SER A 237 -3.87 -4.24 -14.09
CA SER A 237 -4.46 -5.23 -13.19
C SER A 237 -4.58 -6.61 -13.84
N LEU A 238 -4.79 -6.66 -15.16
CA LEU A 238 -4.98 -7.93 -15.90
C LEU A 238 -3.71 -8.79 -15.88
N GLU A 239 -2.53 -8.16 -15.77
CA GLU A 239 -1.25 -8.85 -15.59
C GLU A 239 -1.26 -9.80 -14.38
N LEU A 240 -2.07 -9.50 -13.35
CA LEU A 240 -2.17 -10.31 -12.14
C LEU A 240 -2.81 -11.69 -12.37
N LEU A 241 -3.50 -11.91 -13.49
CA LEU A 241 -3.96 -13.25 -13.87
C LEU A 241 -2.80 -14.22 -14.14
N ALA A 242 -1.60 -13.72 -14.42
CA ALA A 242 -0.40 -14.50 -14.62
C ALA A 242 0.61 -14.35 -13.46
N ASP A 243 0.21 -13.79 -12.32
CA ASP A 243 1.10 -13.60 -11.17
C ASP A 243 1.61 -14.96 -10.64
N PRO A 244 2.90 -15.09 -10.27
CA PRO A 244 3.42 -16.34 -9.72
C PRO A 244 2.75 -16.75 -8.39
N ASP A 245 2.20 -15.80 -7.64
CA ASP A 245 1.48 -16.04 -6.39
C ASP A 245 0.02 -16.44 -6.69
N TRP A 246 -0.31 -17.71 -6.44
CA TRP A 246 -1.66 -18.24 -6.63
C TRP A 246 -2.74 -17.44 -5.90
N SER A 247 -2.44 -16.90 -4.70
CA SER A 247 -3.42 -16.09 -3.96
C SER A 247 -3.78 -14.79 -4.68
N VAL A 248 -2.83 -14.25 -5.45
CA VAL A 248 -3.04 -13.03 -6.25
C VAL A 248 -3.86 -13.35 -7.48
N ARG A 249 -3.54 -14.44 -8.19
CA ARG A 249 -4.33 -14.89 -9.35
C ARG A 249 -5.78 -15.16 -8.96
N MET A 250 -6.00 -15.90 -7.87
CA MET A 250 -7.35 -16.14 -7.33
C MET A 250 -8.09 -14.85 -7.02
N GLY A 251 -7.43 -13.89 -6.35
CA GLY A 251 -8.05 -12.60 -6.06
C GLY A 251 -8.43 -11.83 -7.32
N MET A 252 -7.58 -11.85 -8.35
CA MET A 252 -7.89 -11.20 -9.63
C MET A 252 -9.04 -11.92 -10.38
N MET A 253 -9.14 -13.24 -10.27
CA MET A 253 -10.29 -13.97 -10.81
C MET A 253 -11.59 -13.60 -10.12
N VAL A 254 -11.58 -13.42 -8.79
CA VAL A 254 -12.74 -12.90 -8.02
C VAL A 254 -13.09 -11.48 -8.47
N VAL A 255 -12.10 -10.62 -8.72
CA VAL A 255 -12.34 -9.27 -9.27
C VAL A 255 -13.08 -9.37 -10.61
N LEU A 256 -12.60 -10.18 -11.55
CA LEU A 256 -13.19 -10.28 -12.89
C LEU A 256 -14.55 -10.99 -12.89
N GLU A 257 -14.76 -11.99 -12.04
CA GLU A 257 -16.09 -12.58 -11.82
C GLU A 257 -17.06 -11.51 -11.33
N GLY A 258 -16.67 -10.76 -10.29
CA GLY A 258 -17.48 -9.67 -9.76
C GLY A 258 -17.76 -8.57 -10.80
N VAL A 259 -16.80 -8.24 -11.67
CA VAL A 259 -17.04 -7.30 -12.78
C VAL A 259 -18.01 -7.91 -13.80
N ALA A 260 -17.83 -9.17 -14.19
CA ALA A 260 -18.68 -9.86 -15.16
C ALA A 260 -20.15 -9.93 -14.70
N GLU A 261 -20.40 -10.15 -13.41
CA GLU A 261 -21.76 -10.16 -12.84
C GLU A 261 -22.47 -8.80 -12.95
N ARG A 262 -21.72 -7.70 -12.88
CA ARG A 262 -22.27 -6.32 -12.85
C ARG A 262 -22.22 -5.61 -14.20
N SER A 263 -21.21 -5.91 -15.01
CA SER A 263 -20.92 -5.28 -16.30
C SER A 263 -20.28 -6.29 -17.27
N PRO A 264 -21.08 -7.19 -17.87
CA PRO A 264 -20.58 -8.21 -18.81
C PRO A 264 -19.82 -7.62 -20.00
N ASP A 265 -20.27 -6.49 -20.54
CA ASP A 265 -19.61 -5.83 -21.68
C ASP A 265 -18.20 -5.35 -21.32
N LEU A 266 -17.96 -4.96 -20.06
CA LEU A 266 -16.65 -4.51 -19.61
C LEU A 266 -15.66 -5.67 -19.53
N VAL A 267 -16.07 -6.84 -19.01
CA VAL A 267 -15.17 -8.00 -18.93
C VAL A 267 -14.77 -8.54 -20.31
N GLN A 268 -15.63 -8.37 -21.33
CA GLN A 268 -15.30 -8.74 -22.71
C GLN A 268 -14.08 -8.00 -23.26
N CYS A 269 -13.79 -6.78 -22.78
CA CYS A 269 -12.58 -6.06 -23.15
C CYS A 269 -11.29 -6.80 -22.72
N ALA A 270 -11.34 -7.66 -21.71
CA ALA A 270 -10.21 -8.47 -21.26
C ALA A 270 -10.04 -9.79 -22.04
N TYR A 271 -11.01 -10.20 -22.86
CA TYR A 271 -10.96 -11.51 -23.53
C TYR A 271 -9.73 -11.72 -24.41
N PRO A 272 -9.22 -10.74 -25.18
CA PRO A 272 -7.97 -10.94 -25.90
C PRO A 272 -6.83 -11.39 -24.98
N TYR A 273 -6.71 -10.79 -23.80
CA TYR A 273 -5.68 -11.15 -22.81
C TYR A 273 -5.97 -12.49 -22.12
N ILE A 274 -7.22 -12.71 -21.68
CA ILE A 274 -7.62 -13.95 -20.99
C ILE A 274 -7.46 -15.16 -21.92
N LEU A 275 -7.88 -15.05 -23.18
CA LEU A 275 -7.81 -16.17 -24.12
C LEU A 275 -6.38 -16.53 -24.50
N ASP A 276 -5.45 -15.56 -24.51
CA ASP A 276 -4.03 -15.84 -24.72
C ASP A 276 -3.44 -16.70 -23.57
N LEU A 277 -3.93 -16.56 -22.33
CA LEU A 277 -3.49 -17.35 -21.18
C LEU A 277 -3.93 -18.82 -21.23
N LEU A 278 -4.93 -19.17 -22.05
CA LEU A 278 -5.28 -20.57 -22.30
C LEU A 278 -4.18 -21.34 -23.04
N GLU A 279 -3.21 -20.64 -23.63
CA GLU A 279 -2.08 -21.24 -24.36
C GLU A 279 -0.75 -21.10 -23.58
N HIS A 280 -0.82 -20.74 -22.29
CA HIS A 280 0.36 -20.52 -21.46
C HIS A 280 1.16 -21.80 -21.20
N GLU A 281 2.49 -21.70 -21.05
CA GLU A 281 3.37 -22.86 -20.83
C GLU A 281 3.14 -23.56 -19.48
N ASP A 282 2.78 -22.78 -18.45
CA ASP A 282 2.40 -23.27 -17.12
C ASP A 282 0.97 -23.82 -17.12
N ASP A 283 0.85 -25.12 -16.80
CA ASP A 283 -0.42 -25.82 -16.69
C ASP A 283 -1.38 -25.19 -15.66
N ASN A 284 -0.84 -24.62 -14.57
CA ASN A 284 -1.66 -23.95 -13.57
C ASN A 284 -2.35 -22.72 -14.15
N GLN A 285 -1.65 -21.95 -14.99
CA GLN A 285 -2.23 -20.76 -15.62
C GLN A 285 -3.32 -21.13 -16.62
N ARG A 286 -3.11 -22.18 -17.42
CA ARG A 286 -4.16 -22.68 -18.33
C ARG A 286 -5.40 -23.13 -17.56
N GLY A 287 -5.20 -23.88 -16.47
CA GLY A 287 -6.27 -24.32 -15.57
C GLY A 287 -7.01 -23.15 -14.90
N ASP A 288 -6.29 -22.23 -14.28
CA ASP A 288 -6.85 -21.02 -13.64
C ASP A 288 -7.66 -20.19 -14.65
N THR A 289 -7.15 -20.03 -15.88
CA THR A 289 -7.84 -19.30 -16.95
C THR A 289 -9.12 -20.00 -17.39
N ALA A 290 -9.08 -21.34 -17.54
CA ALA A 290 -10.28 -22.11 -17.87
C ALA A 290 -11.34 -22.01 -16.77
N TYR A 291 -10.91 -22.06 -15.51
CA TYR A 291 -11.77 -21.86 -14.35
C TYR A 291 -12.42 -20.47 -14.35
N LEU A 292 -11.65 -19.41 -14.55
CA LEU A 292 -12.16 -18.04 -14.66
C LEU A 292 -13.23 -17.90 -15.74
N LEU A 293 -13.00 -18.46 -16.94
CA LEU A 293 -13.97 -18.39 -18.03
C LEU A 293 -15.27 -19.14 -17.68
N GLY A 294 -15.18 -20.24 -16.94
CA GLY A 294 -16.33 -20.94 -16.36
C GLY A 294 -17.12 -20.07 -15.36
N LEU A 295 -16.40 -19.35 -14.48
CA LEU A 295 -17.00 -18.40 -13.53
C LEU A 295 -17.70 -17.23 -14.23
N ILE A 296 -17.07 -16.64 -15.25
CA ILE A 296 -17.65 -15.57 -16.08
C ILE A 296 -18.90 -16.09 -16.80
N GLY A 297 -18.83 -17.28 -17.38
CA GLY A 297 -19.99 -17.96 -17.95
C GLY A 297 -20.42 -17.48 -19.33
N ASP A 298 -19.56 -16.77 -20.07
CA ASP A 298 -19.89 -16.28 -21.42
C ASP A 298 -19.78 -17.43 -22.44
N ALA A 299 -20.89 -17.78 -23.07
CA ALA A 299 -20.95 -18.87 -24.05
C ALA A 299 -20.10 -18.62 -25.30
N SER A 300 -19.73 -17.37 -25.60
CA SER A 300 -18.91 -17.02 -26.77
C SER A 300 -17.50 -17.60 -26.73
N VAL A 301 -16.99 -17.99 -25.55
CA VAL A 301 -15.66 -18.59 -25.39
C VAL A 301 -15.65 -20.11 -25.39
N MET A 302 -16.81 -20.77 -25.54
CA MET A 302 -16.93 -22.23 -25.46
C MET A 302 -15.96 -22.96 -26.40
N ASP A 303 -15.84 -22.51 -27.65
CA ASP A 303 -14.94 -23.14 -28.63
C ASP A 303 -13.48 -23.14 -28.16
N ARG A 304 -13.06 -22.11 -27.41
CA ARG A 304 -11.69 -22.02 -26.86
C ARG A 304 -11.50 -22.95 -25.66
N LEU A 305 -12.50 -23.09 -24.80
CA LEU A 305 -12.46 -24.04 -23.68
C LEU A 305 -12.46 -25.49 -24.17
N GLU A 306 -13.23 -25.80 -25.22
CA GLU A 306 -13.30 -27.16 -25.77
C GLU A 306 -11.96 -27.64 -26.36
N VAL A 307 -11.06 -26.71 -26.75
CA VAL A 307 -9.67 -27.06 -27.16
C VAL A 307 -8.90 -27.70 -26.00
N LEU A 308 -9.05 -27.18 -24.77
CA LEU A 308 -8.35 -27.67 -23.57
C LEU A 308 -8.79 -29.07 -23.13
N LEU A 309 -9.88 -29.60 -23.66
CA LEU A 309 -10.28 -30.99 -23.42
C LEU A 309 -9.27 -32.02 -23.96
N ASN A 310 -8.35 -31.56 -24.82
CA ASN A 310 -7.24 -32.35 -25.35
C ASN A 310 -5.88 -31.92 -24.79
N ASP A 311 -5.85 -31.15 -23.69
CA ASP A 311 -4.61 -30.73 -23.04
C ASP A 311 -3.78 -31.94 -22.58
N THR A 312 -2.45 -31.77 -22.57
CA THR A 312 -1.52 -32.82 -22.13
C THR A 312 -1.57 -33.05 -20.62
N ASN A 313 -1.99 -32.06 -19.83
CA ASN A 313 -2.16 -32.16 -18.40
C ASN A 313 -3.61 -32.55 -18.05
N PRO A 314 -3.85 -33.72 -17.42
CA PRO A 314 -5.19 -34.16 -17.05
C PRO A 314 -5.95 -33.21 -16.11
N GLN A 315 -5.24 -32.44 -15.28
CA GLN A 315 -5.88 -31.47 -14.37
C GLN A 315 -6.50 -30.30 -15.16
N VAL A 316 -5.83 -29.85 -16.22
CA VAL A 316 -6.35 -28.80 -17.11
C VAL A 316 -7.59 -29.31 -17.85
N VAL A 317 -7.56 -30.57 -18.30
CA VAL A 317 -8.72 -31.21 -18.94
C VAL A 317 -9.93 -31.27 -17.98
N GLU A 318 -9.71 -31.65 -16.73
CA GLU A 318 -10.77 -31.71 -15.70
C GLU A 318 -11.42 -30.34 -15.48
N VAL A 319 -10.60 -29.30 -15.27
CA VAL A 319 -11.11 -27.94 -15.06
C VAL A 319 -11.83 -27.39 -16.30
N ALA A 320 -11.33 -27.68 -17.50
CA ALA A 320 -11.98 -27.28 -18.74
C ALA A 320 -13.35 -27.97 -18.93
N LEU A 321 -13.48 -29.25 -18.56
CA LEU A 321 -14.76 -29.96 -18.58
C LEU A 321 -15.78 -29.30 -17.63
N GLU A 322 -15.36 -28.98 -16.41
CA GLU A 322 -16.19 -28.31 -15.42
C GLU A 322 -16.65 -26.93 -15.93
N ALA A 323 -15.73 -26.12 -16.45
CA ALA A 323 -16.06 -24.80 -17.00
C ALA A 323 -17.06 -24.88 -18.17
N VAL A 324 -16.87 -25.82 -19.10
CA VAL A 324 -17.79 -26.05 -20.22
C VAL A 324 -19.17 -26.49 -19.72
N GLN A 325 -19.22 -27.36 -18.72
CA GLN A 325 -20.49 -27.80 -18.13
C GLN A 325 -21.22 -26.64 -17.45
N GLN A 326 -20.50 -25.84 -16.66
CA GLN A 326 -21.04 -24.68 -15.95
C GLN A 326 -21.67 -23.66 -16.92
N ILE A 327 -21.00 -23.36 -18.03
CA ILE A 327 -21.53 -22.47 -19.08
C ILE A 327 -22.81 -23.06 -19.71
N LYS A 328 -22.79 -24.35 -20.07
CA LYS A 328 -23.95 -25.03 -20.67
C LYS A 328 -25.17 -25.04 -19.74
N GLU A 329 -24.96 -25.24 -18.45
CA GLU A 329 -26.01 -25.20 -17.44
C GLU A 329 -26.62 -23.79 -17.31
N ARG A 330 -25.79 -22.74 -17.27
CA ARG A 330 -26.27 -21.35 -17.25
C ARG A 330 -27.07 -20.99 -18.51
N GLU A 331 -26.59 -21.35 -19.69
CA GLU A 331 -27.34 -21.13 -20.94
C GLU A 331 -28.70 -21.84 -20.95
N ALA A 332 -28.78 -23.06 -20.41
CA ALA A 332 -30.01 -23.82 -20.34
C ALA A 332 -31.06 -23.12 -19.44
N LEU A 333 -30.61 -22.52 -18.33
CA LEU A 333 -31.48 -21.74 -17.43
C LEU A 333 -32.00 -20.48 -18.13
N VAL A 334 -31.14 -19.72 -18.81
CA VAL A 334 -31.55 -18.49 -19.54
C VAL A 334 -32.54 -18.79 -20.67
N LYS A 335 -32.41 -19.95 -21.35
CA LYS A 335 -33.35 -20.38 -22.41
C LYS A 335 -34.69 -20.88 -21.86
N SER A 336 -34.80 -21.12 -20.56
CA SER A 336 -36.01 -21.65 -19.91
C SER A 336 -36.89 -20.58 -19.24
N ASP A 337 -36.40 -19.35 -19.11
CA ASP A 337 -37.13 -18.15 -18.66
C ASP A 337 -37.71 -17.33 -19.82
#